data_AF-A0A2N7W6X8-F1
#
_entry.id   AF-A0A2N7W6X8-F1
#
_cell.length_a   1.000
_cell.length_b   1.000
_cell.length_c   1.000
_cell.angle_alpha   90.00
_cell.angle_beta   90.00
_cell.angle_gamma   90.00
#
_symmetry.space_group_name_H-M   'P 1'
#
loop_
_entity.id
_entity.type
_entity.pdbx_description
1 polymer ?
#
loop_
_entity_poly.entity_id
_entity_poly.type
_entity_poly.pdbx_seq_one_letter_code
_entity_poly.pdbx_strand_id
1 'polypeptide(L)'
;YKALNDIYKDENLPMIKDYLEIQNIAAIAPYLGQSFEKASLEFKNAYLGSQGDISEEEKAINMVNATLGDPFGKIYIQKYFSDKVKNDVKDMTNEIIETYKTRINKLDWMSEATKKKAIEKLDKLN
;
A
#
# COMPACT_ATOMS: atom_id res chain seq x y z
N TYR A 1 -14.09 14.18 -13.24
CA TYR A 1 -15.55 14.08 -13.14
C TYR A 1 -16.31 14.46 -14.41
N LYS A 2 -15.92 15.46 -15.22
CA LYS A 2 -16.67 15.82 -16.46
C LYS A 2 -16.86 14.67 -17.46
N ALA A 3 -15.82 13.87 -17.71
CA ALA A 3 -15.90 12.69 -18.59
C ALA A 3 -16.80 11.56 -18.04
N LEU A 4 -17.15 11.59 -16.75
CA LEU A 4 -18.05 10.61 -16.15
C LEU A 4 -19.48 10.79 -16.70
N ASN A 5 -19.86 12.03 -17.04
CA ASN A 5 -21.18 12.34 -17.61
C ASN A 5 -21.37 11.74 -19.01
N ASP A 6 -20.28 11.44 -19.71
CA ASP A 6 -20.33 10.77 -21.01
C ASP A 6 -20.59 9.27 -20.86
N ILE A 7 -20.24 8.70 -19.71
CA ILE A 7 -20.41 7.28 -19.36
C ILE A 7 -21.73 7.06 -18.62
N TYR A 8 -22.08 7.90 -17.64
CA TYR A 8 -23.30 7.81 -16.83
C TYR A 8 -24.51 8.37 -17.58
N LYS A 9 -24.96 7.62 -18.59
CA LYS A 9 -26.16 7.88 -19.38
C LYS A 9 -27.04 6.63 -19.38
N ASP A 10 -28.35 6.80 -19.54
CA ASP A 10 -29.30 5.70 -19.56
C ASP A 10 -28.98 4.65 -20.64
N GLU A 11 -28.44 5.09 -21.79
CA GLU A 11 -27.98 4.22 -22.87
C GLU A 11 -26.85 3.26 -22.47
N ASN A 12 -26.02 3.66 -21.50
CA ASN A 12 -24.91 2.86 -20.99
C ASN A 12 -25.28 2.05 -19.74
N LEU A 13 -26.51 2.19 -19.22
CA LEU A 13 -26.95 1.52 -18.01
C LEU A 13 -26.73 -0.01 -18.04
N PRO A 14 -26.98 -0.74 -19.16
CA PRO A 14 -26.66 -2.16 -19.23
C PRO A 14 -25.17 -2.44 -19.01
N MET A 15 -24.28 -1.72 -19.71
CA MET A 15 -22.83 -1.88 -19.58
C MET A 15 -22.33 -1.55 -18.17
N ILE A 16 -22.89 -0.53 -17.53
CA ILE A 16 -22.56 -0.18 -16.14
C ILE A 16 -22.98 -1.31 -15.19
N LYS A 17 -24.15 -1.92 -15.39
CA LYS A 17 -24.60 -3.06 -14.58
C LYS A 17 -23.68 -4.27 -14.76
N ASP A 18 -23.37 -4.64 -16.00
CA ASP A 18 -22.46 -5.76 -16.30
C ASP A 18 -21.08 -5.52 -15.67
N TYR A 19 -20.56 -4.30 -15.78
CA TYR A 19 -19.29 -3.93 -15.17
C TYR A 19 -19.33 -4.09 -13.64
N LEU A 20 -20.35 -3.54 -12.97
CA LEU A 20 -20.49 -3.64 -11.52
C LEU A 20 -20.67 -5.09 -11.06
N GLU A 21 -21.40 -5.92 -11.81
CA GLU A 21 -21.55 -7.34 -11.52
C GLU A 21 -20.20 -8.06 -11.59
N ILE A 22 -19.43 -7.86 -12.66
CA ILE A 22 -18.09 -8.43 -12.80
C ILE A 22 -17.16 -7.95 -11.69
N GLN A 23 -17.15 -6.64 -11.37
CA GLN A 23 -16.32 -6.09 -10.30
C GLN A 23 -16.67 -6.71 -8.94
N ASN A 24 -17.96 -6.85 -8.63
CA ASN A 24 -18.41 -7.47 -7.38
C ASN A 24 -18.01 -8.93 -7.31
N ILE A 25 -18.27 -9.71 -8.37
CA ILE A 25 -17.89 -11.13 -8.43
C ILE A 25 -16.37 -11.26 -8.28
N ALA A 26 -15.58 -10.46 -8.98
CA ALA A 26 -14.12 -10.50 -8.87
C ALA A 26 -13.63 -10.16 -7.45
N ALA A 27 -14.25 -9.20 -6.79
CA ALA A 27 -13.90 -8.81 -5.42
C ALA A 27 -14.19 -9.91 -4.39
N ILE A 28 -15.26 -10.68 -4.58
CA ILE A 28 -15.66 -11.74 -3.65
C ILE A 28 -15.25 -13.15 -4.10
N ALA A 29 -14.72 -13.32 -5.31
CA ALA A 29 -14.34 -14.60 -5.90
C ALA A 29 -13.42 -15.46 -5.00
N PRO A 30 -12.45 -14.90 -4.26
CA PRO A 30 -11.63 -15.68 -3.32
C PRO A 30 -12.43 -16.35 -2.19
N TYR A 31 -13.68 -15.96 -1.98
CA TYR A 31 -14.54 -16.40 -0.86
C TYR A 31 -15.73 -17.25 -1.30
N LEU A 32 -15.98 -17.39 -2.61
CA LEU A 32 -17.15 -18.11 -3.14
C LEU A 32 -16.91 -19.60 -3.40
N GLY A 33 -15.68 -20.07 -3.24
CA GLY A 33 -15.28 -21.46 -3.43
C GLY A 33 -14.23 -21.64 -4.54
N GLN A 34 -13.73 -22.88 -4.67
CA GLN A 34 -12.53 -23.20 -5.44
C GLN A 34 -12.61 -22.83 -6.94
N SER A 35 -13.78 -22.95 -7.57
CA SER A 35 -13.95 -22.62 -8.98
C SER A 35 -13.80 -21.11 -9.25
N PHE A 36 -14.36 -20.27 -8.38
CA PHE A 36 -14.25 -18.82 -8.47
C PHE A 36 -12.83 -18.34 -8.14
N GLU A 37 -12.23 -18.90 -7.11
CA GLU A 37 -10.85 -18.62 -6.73
C GLU A 37 -9.88 -18.93 -7.88
N LYS A 38 -10.02 -20.11 -8.51
CA LYS A 38 -9.22 -20.51 -9.67
C LYS A 38 -9.39 -19.55 -10.83
N ALA A 39 -10.62 -19.20 -11.20
CA ALA A 39 -10.87 -18.25 -12.29
C ALA A 39 -10.28 -16.86 -12.00
N SER A 40 -10.41 -16.39 -10.76
CA SER A 40 -9.82 -15.12 -10.31
C SER A 40 -8.28 -15.15 -10.36
N LEU A 41 -7.68 -16.28 -9.98
CA LEU A 41 -6.23 -16.47 -10.03
C LEU A 41 -5.71 -16.49 -11.46
N GLU A 42 -6.39 -17.22 -12.36
CA GLU A 42 -6.06 -17.28 -13.79
C GLU A 42 -6.10 -15.90 -14.43
N PHE A 43 -7.16 -15.11 -14.16
CA PHE A 43 -7.26 -13.74 -14.63
C PHE A 43 -6.14 -12.85 -14.08
N LYS A 44 -5.88 -12.89 -12.76
CA LYS A 44 -4.81 -12.11 -12.11
C LYS A 44 -3.45 -12.42 -12.73
N ASN A 45 -3.17 -13.71 -12.94
CA ASN A 45 -1.91 -14.17 -13.52
C ASN A 45 -1.73 -13.69 -14.97
N ALA A 46 -2.78 -13.78 -15.79
CA ALA A 46 -2.76 -13.26 -17.15
C ALA A 46 -2.56 -11.72 -17.18
N TYR A 47 -3.23 -10.99 -16.28
CA TYR A 47 -3.15 -9.53 -16.20
C TYR A 47 -1.79 -9.03 -15.72
N LEU A 48 -1.21 -9.66 -14.70
CA LEU A 48 0.08 -9.27 -14.13
C LEU A 48 1.29 -9.88 -14.87
N GLY A 49 1.06 -10.80 -15.80
CA GLY A 49 2.13 -11.60 -16.41
C GLY A 49 2.83 -12.51 -15.41
N SER A 50 2.12 -12.94 -14.36
CA SER A 50 2.63 -13.81 -13.30
C SER A 50 2.17 -15.26 -13.46
N GLN A 51 2.74 -16.17 -12.68
CA GLN A 51 2.35 -17.58 -12.65
C GLN A 51 2.32 -18.10 -11.21
N GLY A 52 1.56 -19.18 -11.00
CA GLY A 52 1.46 -19.86 -9.72
C GLY A 52 0.41 -19.26 -8.79
N ASP A 53 0.34 -19.82 -7.59
CA ASP A 53 -0.46 -19.37 -6.46
C ASP A 53 0.41 -19.32 -5.21
N ILE A 54 -0.01 -18.55 -4.22
CA ILE A 54 0.57 -18.56 -2.88
C ILE A 54 0.00 -19.74 -2.08
N SER A 55 0.68 -20.13 -1.00
CA SER A 55 0.20 -21.23 -0.14
C SER A 55 -1.09 -20.84 0.59
N GLU A 56 -1.89 -21.84 0.98
CA GLU A 56 -3.10 -21.61 1.81
C GLU A 56 -2.77 -20.90 3.13
N GLU A 57 -1.61 -21.20 3.72
CA GLU A 57 -1.11 -20.51 4.91
C GLU A 57 -0.87 -19.02 4.63
N GLU A 58 -0.24 -18.70 3.49
CA GLU A 58 0.03 -17.31 3.11
C GLU A 58 -1.27 -16.55 2.79
N LYS A 59 -2.26 -17.20 2.16
CA LYS A 59 -3.61 -16.63 1.97
C LYS A 59 -4.26 -16.28 3.30
N ALA A 60 -4.21 -17.20 4.26
CA ALA A 60 -4.77 -16.98 5.60
C ALA A 60 -4.06 -15.84 6.35
N ILE A 61 -2.73 -15.78 6.28
CA ILE A 61 -1.93 -14.69 6.88
C ILE A 61 -2.31 -13.34 6.24
N ASN A 62 -2.41 -13.28 4.91
CA ASN A 62 -2.79 -12.06 4.20
C ASN A 62 -4.20 -11.59 4.59
N MET A 63 -5.15 -12.51 4.75
CA MET A 63 -6.50 -12.22 5.24
C MET A 63 -6.49 -11.57 6.63
N VAL A 64 -5.75 -12.19 7.56
CA VAL A 64 -5.63 -11.71 8.94
C VAL A 64 -4.95 -10.35 8.96
N ASN A 65 -3.88 -10.14 8.18
CA ASN A 65 -3.21 -8.84 8.09
C ASN A 65 -4.12 -7.76 7.51
N ALA A 66 -4.90 -8.06 6.47
CA ALA A 66 -5.84 -7.10 5.87
C ALA A 66 -6.96 -6.69 6.83
N THR A 67 -7.38 -7.58 7.72
CA THR A 67 -8.53 -7.36 8.61
C THR A 67 -8.11 -6.88 10.00
N LEU A 68 -6.98 -7.38 10.51
CA LEU A 68 -6.52 -7.25 11.89
C LEU A 68 -5.03 -6.86 11.97
N GLY A 69 -4.50 -6.16 10.96
CA GLY A 69 -3.08 -5.82 10.85
C GLY A 69 -2.51 -5.13 12.09
N ASP A 70 -3.19 -4.11 12.62
CA ASP A 70 -2.72 -3.38 13.81
C ASP A 70 -2.73 -4.26 15.09
N PRO A 71 -3.83 -4.96 15.44
CA PRO A 71 -3.82 -5.93 16.53
C PRO A 71 -2.74 -7.02 16.38
N PHE A 72 -2.60 -7.59 15.19
CA PHE A 72 -1.62 -8.64 14.91
C PHE A 72 -0.18 -8.09 15.03
N GLY A 73 0.05 -6.87 14.54
CA GLY A 73 1.32 -6.15 14.66
C GLY A 73 1.73 -5.90 16.11
N LYS A 74 0.78 -5.59 17.01
CA LYS A 74 1.09 -5.46 18.45
C LYS A 74 1.62 -6.75 19.05
N ILE A 75 1.02 -7.90 18.70
CA ILE A 75 1.49 -9.22 19.16
C ILE A 75 2.89 -9.50 18.60
N TYR A 76 3.12 -9.18 17.32
CA TYR A 76 4.44 -9.33 16.69
C TYR A 76 5.50 -8.50 17.41
N ILE A 77 5.22 -7.22 17.69
CA ILE A 77 6.13 -6.32 18.42
C ILE A 77 6.45 -6.87 19.81
N GLN A 78 5.46 -7.32 20.57
CA GLN A 78 5.68 -7.90 21.89
C GLN A 78 6.61 -9.11 21.88
N LYS A 79 6.59 -9.90 20.80
CA LYS A 79 7.37 -11.14 20.70
C LYS A 79 8.76 -10.94 20.10
N TYR A 80 8.90 -10.02 19.16
CA TYR A 80 10.11 -9.92 18.32
C TYR A 80 10.80 -8.56 18.36
N PHE A 81 10.13 -7.50 18.81
CA PHE A 81 10.67 -6.14 18.76
C PHE A 81 11.16 -5.70 20.14
N SER A 82 12.48 -5.71 20.33
CA SER A 82 13.11 -5.26 21.57
C SER A 82 13.34 -3.74 21.58
N ASP A 83 13.50 -3.18 22.78
CA ASP A 83 13.87 -1.76 22.94
C ASP A 83 15.21 -1.42 22.28
N LYS A 84 16.12 -2.40 22.17
CA LYS A 84 17.37 -2.23 21.42
C LYS A 84 17.10 -1.93 19.95
N VAL A 85 16.29 -2.74 19.27
CA VAL A 85 15.93 -2.53 17.86
C VAL A 85 15.25 -1.18 17.67
N LYS A 86 14.39 -0.79 18.63
CA LYS A 86 13.74 0.53 18.62
C LYS A 86 14.73 1.68 18.64
N ASN A 87 15.74 1.61 19.51
CA ASN A 87 16.74 2.65 19.65
C ASN A 87 17.67 2.68 18.44
N ASP A 88 18.13 1.52 17.96
CA ASP A 88 18.99 1.42 16.78
C ASP A 88 18.30 2.08 15.55
N VAL A 89 17.00 1.84 15.33
CA VAL A 89 16.25 2.46 14.22
C VAL A 89 16.07 3.97 14.42
N LYS A 90 15.87 4.43 15.65
CA LYS A 90 15.78 5.87 15.96
C LYS A 90 17.10 6.59 15.68
N ASP A 91 18.21 6.00 16.10
CA ASP A 91 19.53 6.57 15.89
C ASP A 91 19.86 6.65 14.40
N MET A 92 19.61 5.57 13.65
CA MET A 92 19.73 5.57 12.19
C MET A 92 18.84 6.64 11.53
N THR A 93 17.61 6.83 12.01
CA THR A 93 16.70 7.87 11.48
C THR A 93 17.27 9.26 11.72
N ASN A 94 17.82 9.53 12.91
CA ASN A 94 18.46 10.80 13.22
C ASN A 94 19.69 11.04 12.32
N GLU A 95 20.53 10.03 12.11
CA GLU A 95 21.68 10.13 11.21
C GLU A 95 21.28 10.44 9.76
N ILE A 96 20.20 9.82 9.27
CA ILE A 96 19.65 10.11 7.94
C ILE A 96 19.16 11.57 7.86
N ILE A 97 18.43 12.04 8.88
CA ILE A 97 17.93 13.42 8.94
C ILE A 97 19.10 14.42 8.92
N GLU A 98 20.13 14.22 9.73
CA GLU A 98 21.30 15.11 9.78
C GLU A 98 22.10 15.09 8.47
N THR A 99 22.22 13.92 7.83
CA THR A 99 22.81 13.80 6.50
C THR A 99 22.02 14.61 5.47
N TYR A 100 20.68 14.56 5.53
CA TYR A 100 19.82 15.34 4.64
C TYR A 100 19.97 16.84 4.85
N LYS A 101 20.01 17.32 6.11
CA LYS A 101 20.27 18.73 6.42
C LYS A 101 21.60 19.19 5.83
N THR A 102 22.65 18.38 6.00
CA THR A 102 23.98 18.66 5.44
C THR A 102 23.92 18.76 3.92
N ARG A 103 23.22 17.85 3.24
CA ARG A 103 23.05 17.88 1.79
C ARG A 103 22.28 19.11 1.33
N ILE A 104 21.16 19.43 1.98
CA ILE A 104 20.31 20.59 1.66
C ILE A 104 21.11 21.89 1.73
N ASN A 105 21.94 22.05 2.76
CA ASN A 105 22.77 23.25 2.90
C ASN A 105 23.77 23.43 1.75
N LYS A 106 24.25 22.33 1.16
CA LYS A 106 25.21 22.32 0.04
C LYS A 106 24.56 22.42 -1.35
N LEU A 107 23.24 22.55 -1.46
CA LEU A 107 22.57 22.62 -2.76
C LEU A 107 22.61 24.05 -3.32
N ASP A 108 23.42 24.25 -4.36
CA ASP A 108 23.62 25.56 -5.01
C ASP A 108 22.40 26.05 -5.79
N TRP A 109 21.50 25.15 -6.18
CA TRP A 109 20.29 25.48 -6.94
C TRP A 109 19.14 25.99 -6.06
N MET A 110 19.22 25.86 -4.73
CA MET A 110 18.18 26.33 -3.81
C MET A 110 18.54 27.68 -3.20
N SER A 111 17.53 28.57 -3.13
CA SER A 111 17.64 29.79 -2.34
C SER A 111 17.75 29.49 -0.85
N GLU A 112 18.39 30.38 -0.10
CA GLU A 112 18.52 30.26 1.36
C GLU A 112 17.17 30.21 2.09
N ALA A 113 16.18 30.94 1.60
CA ALA A 113 14.82 30.90 2.14
C ALA A 113 14.19 29.51 1.98
N THR A 114 14.39 28.87 0.83
CA THR A 114 13.91 27.51 0.55
C THR A 114 14.65 26.47 1.38
N LYS A 115 15.99 26.58 1.50
CA LYS A 115 16.80 25.69 2.35
C LYS A 115 16.33 25.71 3.81
N LYS A 116 16.09 26.90 4.36
CA LYS A 116 15.56 27.06 5.72
C LYS A 116 14.23 26.33 5.89
N LYS A 117 13.29 26.50 4.95
CA LYS A 117 11.99 25.82 4.99
C LYS A 117 12.10 24.30 4.85
N ALA A 118 13.06 23.82 4.05
CA ALA A 118 13.32 22.39 3.93
C ALA A 118 13.88 21.79 5.22
N ILE A 119 14.80 22.50 5.90
CA ILE A 119 15.33 22.09 7.21
C ILE A 119 14.21 22.12 8.27
N GLU A 120 13.40 23.17 8.32
CA GLU A 120 12.24 23.25 9.23
C GLU A 120 11.25 22.08 9.04
N LYS A 121 11.13 21.56 7.81
CA LYS A 121 10.32 20.35 7.53
C LYS A 121 10.97 19.10 8.09
N LEU A 122 12.29 18.96 7.96
CA LEU A 122 13.03 17.82 8.50
C LEU A 122 13.00 17.79 10.03
N ASP A 123 13.10 18.94 10.69
CA ASP A 123 13.02 19.04 12.15
C ASP A 123 11.66 18.62 12.73
N LYS A 124 10.62 18.55 11.89
CA LYS A 124 9.26 18.14 12.27
C LYS A 124 8.94 16.67 11.98
N LEU A 125 9.90 15.90 11.49
CA LEU A 125 9.70 14.46 11.24
C LEU A 125 9.83 13.60 12.51
N ASN A 126 10.30 14.19 13.62
CA ASN A 126 10.52 13.53 14.91
C ASN A 126 9.51 13.98 15.97
#